data_AF-A0AAE1XN68-F1
#
_entry.id   AF-A0AAE1XN68-F1
#
_cell.length_a   1.000
_cell.length_b   1.000
_cell.length_c   1.000
_cell.angle_alpha   90.00
_cell.angle_beta   90.00
_cell.angle_gamma   90.00
#
_symmetry.space_group_name_H-M   'P 1'
#
loop_
_entity.id
_entity.type
_entity.pdbx_description
1 polymer ?
#
loop_
_entity_poly.entity_id
_entity_poly.type
_entity_poly.pdbx_seq_one_letter_code
_entity_poly.pdbx_strand_id
1 'polypeptide(L)'
;MYYWYKKKKDLPGSDMGKFTRILHSGDPDNLMDEIPTVVVDPLPERLDRGYVVLNRPWAFVQWLDKVKIEEEYILMAEPDHIFLKPLPNLVHEGYPAAFPFFYIKPSEHVKIIRKFFPEEKGPVTSIDPIGNSPVIIKKDLLEKIAPTWMNVSLKMKHDPETDNTFGWVLEMYAYAVASALHGVQHILYREFMLQPPWDLETGNKFILHYTYGCDYNMKGVLTYGKVGEWRFDKRSYLDGPPPRNLSLPPPGVPESVVTLVKMVNEATANIPNWDTAEKMKTNSS
;
A
#
# COMPACT_ATOMS: atom_id res chain seq x y z
N MET A 1 10.56 0.48 1.28
CA MET A 1 10.05 -0.18 2.50
C MET A 1 11.10 -0.96 3.31
N TYR A 2 11.66 -2.08 2.79
CA TYR A 2 12.39 -3.07 3.63
C TYR A 2 13.59 -2.50 4.42
N TYR A 3 14.40 -1.61 3.81
CA TYR A 3 15.47 -0.90 4.51
C TYR A 3 14.97 -0.18 5.78
N TRP A 4 13.85 0.53 5.67
CA TRP A 4 13.25 1.28 6.77
C TRP A 4 12.61 0.36 7.81
N TYR A 5 12.00 -0.76 7.41
CA TYR A 5 11.57 -1.79 8.35
C TYR A 5 12.73 -2.27 9.23
N LYS A 6 13.88 -2.64 8.63
CA LYS A 6 15.08 -3.08 9.37
C LYS A 6 15.56 -2.02 10.37
N LYS A 7 15.49 -0.73 10.01
CA LYS A 7 15.90 0.38 10.89
C LYS A 7 14.94 0.65 12.06
N LYS A 8 13.67 0.28 11.95
CA LYS A 8 12.62 0.68 12.90
C LYS A 8 12.11 -0.47 13.77
N LYS A 9 12.20 -1.72 13.31
CA LYS A 9 11.59 -2.89 13.99
C LYS A 9 12.10 -3.16 15.40
N ASP A 10 13.37 -2.88 15.68
CA ASP A 10 14.00 -3.17 16.98
C ASP A 10 14.09 -1.93 17.88
N LEU A 11 13.50 -0.80 17.47
CA LEU A 11 13.48 0.42 18.28
C LEU A 11 12.40 0.34 19.38
N PRO A 12 12.60 0.99 20.53
CA PRO A 12 11.60 1.04 21.59
C PRO A 12 10.23 1.50 21.10
N GLY A 13 9.18 0.78 21.52
CA GLY A 13 7.79 1.04 21.10
C GLY A 13 7.40 0.45 19.75
N SER A 14 8.24 -0.39 19.14
CA SER A 14 7.86 -1.17 17.96
C SER A 14 7.36 -2.56 18.35
N ASP A 15 6.25 -2.97 17.75
CA ASP A 15 5.74 -4.35 17.82
C ASP A 15 5.89 -5.08 16.46
N MET A 16 6.80 -4.61 15.61
CA MET A 16 6.97 -5.16 14.27
C MET A 16 7.66 -6.53 14.32
N GLY A 17 6.93 -7.57 13.89
CA GLY A 17 7.43 -8.94 13.75
C GLY A 17 8.20 -9.18 12.45
N LYS A 18 8.12 -10.40 11.91
CA LYS A 18 8.77 -10.76 10.64
C LYS A 18 8.21 -9.96 9.45
N PHE A 19 9.01 -9.85 8.40
CA PHE A 19 8.64 -9.21 7.15
C PHE A 19 8.53 -10.25 6.05
N THR A 20 7.48 -10.19 5.23
CA THR A 20 7.35 -11.00 4.01
C THR A 20 6.92 -10.12 2.85
N ARG A 21 7.66 -10.18 1.75
CA ARG A 21 7.21 -9.68 0.45
C ARG A 21 6.44 -10.78 -0.26
N ILE A 22 5.20 -10.50 -0.65
CA ILE A 22 4.41 -11.44 -1.45
C ILE A 22 4.62 -11.07 -2.92
N LEU A 23 5.42 -11.86 -3.63
CA LEU A 23 5.75 -11.65 -5.03
C LEU A 23 4.78 -12.45 -5.91
N HIS A 24 3.84 -11.76 -6.54
CA HIS A 24 2.75 -12.37 -7.31
C HIS A 24 3.02 -12.43 -8.82
N SER A 25 4.29 -12.50 -9.23
CA SER A 25 4.70 -12.70 -10.62
C SER A 25 4.64 -14.16 -11.05
N GLY A 26 4.56 -15.11 -10.12
CA GLY A 26 4.73 -16.55 -10.39
C GLY A 26 6.19 -16.99 -10.46
N ASP A 27 7.10 -16.07 -10.78
CA ASP A 27 8.53 -16.33 -10.89
C ASP A 27 9.36 -15.62 -9.80
N PRO A 28 10.46 -16.23 -9.33
CA PRO A 28 11.39 -15.58 -8.41
C PRO A 28 12.11 -14.40 -9.08
N ASP A 29 12.54 -13.42 -8.29
CA ASP A 29 13.36 -12.29 -8.74
C ASP A 29 14.66 -12.14 -7.93
N ASN A 30 15.52 -11.22 -8.37
CA ASN A 30 16.81 -10.96 -7.77
C ASN A 30 16.75 -10.28 -6.38
N LEU A 31 15.58 -9.80 -5.94
CA LEU A 31 15.42 -9.20 -4.61
C LEU A 31 15.12 -10.24 -3.54
N MET A 32 14.86 -11.50 -3.92
CA MET A 32 14.60 -12.59 -2.97
C MET A 32 15.81 -12.94 -2.10
N ASP A 33 17.02 -12.65 -2.57
CA ASP A 33 18.25 -12.83 -1.81
C ASP A 33 18.38 -11.82 -0.65
N GLU A 34 17.71 -10.66 -0.75
CA GLU A 34 17.75 -9.62 0.28
C GLU A 34 16.46 -9.57 1.11
N ILE A 35 15.30 -9.68 0.46
CA ILE A 35 13.99 -9.45 1.06
C ILE A 35 13.33 -10.82 1.24
N PRO A 36 12.97 -11.23 2.47
CA PRO A 36 12.22 -12.46 2.69
C PRO A 36 10.95 -12.43 1.83
N THR A 37 10.85 -13.38 0.91
CA THR A 37 9.85 -13.36 -0.17
C THR A 37 9.15 -14.70 -0.28
N VAL A 38 7.85 -14.65 -0.54
CA VAL A 38 7.07 -15.81 -0.95
C VAL A 38 6.57 -15.55 -2.36
N VAL A 39 6.88 -16.47 -3.28
CA VAL A 39 6.39 -16.42 -4.65
C VAL A 39 5.02 -17.08 -4.71
N VAL A 40 4.07 -16.37 -5.30
CA VAL A 40 2.71 -16.83 -5.52
C VAL A 40 2.33 -16.58 -6.96
N ASP A 41 1.38 -17.36 -7.46
CA ASP A 41 0.98 -17.30 -8.86
C ASP A 41 0.15 -16.03 -9.11
N PRO A 42 0.28 -15.38 -10.27
CA PRO A 42 -0.67 -14.36 -10.66
C PRO A 42 -2.07 -14.98 -10.82
N LEU A 43 -3.08 -14.13 -10.93
CA LEU A 43 -4.38 -14.57 -11.40
C LEU A 43 -4.24 -15.18 -12.80
N PRO A 44 -5.00 -16.26 -13.10
CA PRO A 44 -5.08 -16.78 -14.45
C PRO A 44 -5.38 -15.68 -15.47
N GLU A 45 -4.75 -15.77 -16.65
CA GLU A 45 -4.91 -14.79 -17.71
C GLU A 45 -6.39 -14.48 -17.98
N ARG A 46 -6.67 -13.20 -18.29
CA ARG A 46 -8.00 -12.64 -18.61
C ARG A 46 -8.94 -12.45 -17.43
N LEU A 47 -8.70 -13.06 -16.27
CA LEU A 47 -9.53 -12.81 -15.08
C LEU A 47 -9.31 -11.41 -14.49
N ASP A 48 -8.10 -10.87 -14.64
CA ASP A 48 -7.74 -9.54 -14.18
C ASP A 48 -8.22 -8.42 -15.13
N ARG A 49 -8.58 -8.75 -16.38
CA ARG A 49 -8.97 -7.80 -17.44
C ARG A 49 -7.98 -6.63 -17.59
N GLY A 50 -6.68 -6.92 -17.44
CA GLY A 50 -5.59 -5.93 -17.48
C GLY A 50 -5.47 -5.05 -16.23
N TYR A 51 -6.24 -5.32 -15.18
CA TYR A 51 -6.16 -4.63 -13.89
C TYR A 51 -5.31 -5.43 -12.91
N VAL A 52 -4.00 -5.22 -12.97
CA VAL A 52 -2.97 -5.96 -12.22
C VAL A 52 -3.17 -5.96 -10.70
N VAL A 53 -3.91 -4.99 -10.16
CA VAL A 53 -4.19 -4.85 -8.72
C VAL A 53 -5.00 -6.04 -8.19
N LEU A 54 -5.77 -6.74 -9.03
CA LEU A 54 -6.50 -7.96 -8.63
C LEU A 54 -5.58 -9.12 -8.21
N ASN A 55 -4.31 -9.09 -8.61
CA ASN A 55 -3.34 -10.08 -8.12
C ASN A 55 -3.13 -9.98 -6.61
N ARG A 56 -3.36 -8.82 -5.99
CA ARG A 56 -3.14 -8.61 -4.57
C ARG A 56 -4.03 -9.46 -3.66
N PRO A 57 -5.38 -9.41 -3.74
CA PRO A 57 -6.21 -10.28 -2.92
C PRO A 57 -5.91 -11.76 -3.16
N TRP A 58 -5.61 -12.14 -4.41
CA TRP A 58 -5.22 -13.51 -4.74
C TRP A 58 -3.89 -13.93 -4.11
N ALA A 59 -2.91 -13.01 -4.09
CA ALA A 59 -1.62 -13.21 -3.46
C ALA A 59 -1.77 -13.43 -1.95
N PHE A 60 -2.66 -12.70 -1.28
CA PHE A 60 -2.95 -12.92 0.14
C PHE A 60 -3.60 -14.29 0.39
N VAL A 61 -4.58 -14.70 -0.44
CA VAL A 61 -5.20 -16.03 -0.33
C VAL A 61 -4.14 -17.13 -0.41
N GLN A 62 -3.26 -17.08 -1.41
CA GLN A 62 -2.18 -18.07 -1.55
C GLN A 62 -1.15 -17.98 -0.43
N TRP A 63 -0.76 -16.78 0.00
CA TRP A 63 0.25 -16.61 1.04
C TRP A 63 -0.22 -17.19 2.39
N LEU A 64 -1.48 -16.95 2.76
CA LEU A 64 -2.09 -17.49 3.98
C LEU A 64 -2.18 -19.02 3.95
N ASP A 65 -2.38 -19.63 2.77
CA ASP A 65 -2.43 -21.08 2.60
C ASP A 65 -1.03 -21.72 2.60
N LYS A 66 -0.06 -21.07 1.95
CA LYS A 66 1.29 -21.61 1.74
C LYS A 66 2.22 -21.46 2.95
N VAL A 67 1.96 -20.51 3.86
CA VAL A 67 2.94 -20.09 4.88
C VAL A 67 2.40 -20.24 6.29
N LYS A 68 3.22 -20.83 7.16
CA LYS A 68 2.97 -20.81 8.61
C LYS A 68 3.37 -19.45 9.19
N ILE A 69 2.37 -18.63 9.50
CA ILE A 69 2.55 -17.33 10.16
C ILE A 69 2.46 -17.51 11.68
N GLU A 70 3.54 -17.16 12.39
CA GLU A 70 3.65 -17.28 13.85
C GLU A 70 3.02 -16.09 14.58
N GLU A 71 3.08 -14.91 13.96
CA GLU A 71 2.50 -13.68 14.47
C GLU A 71 0.96 -13.74 14.51
N GLU A 72 0.38 -13.20 15.58
CA GLU A 72 -1.08 -13.11 15.74
C GLU A 72 -1.69 -12.00 14.87
N TYR A 73 -0.91 -10.96 14.57
CA TYR A 73 -1.34 -9.78 13.82
C TYR A 73 -0.48 -9.56 12.58
N ILE A 74 -1.12 -9.07 11.52
CA ILE A 74 -0.51 -8.81 10.23
C ILE A 74 -0.70 -7.33 9.90
N LEU A 75 0.41 -6.65 9.59
CA LEU A 75 0.39 -5.36 8.91
C LEU A 75 0.40 -5.60 7.40
N MET A 76 -0.70 -5.28 6.73
CA MET A 76 -0.74 -5.15 5.28
C MET A 76 -0.21 -3.76 4.89
N ALA A 77 0.79 -3.71 4.00
CA ALA A 77 1.48 -2.47 3.62
C ALA A 77 1.89 -2.47 2.13
N GLU A 78 2.12 -1.29 1.56
CA GLU A 78 2.54 -1.11 0.15
C GLU A 78 4.06 -0.90 0.00
N PRO A 79 4.69 -1.34 -1.10
CA PRO A 79 6.14 -1.18 -1.31
C PRO A 79 6.64 0.28 -1.25
N ASP A 80 5.76 1.23 -1.53
CA ASP A 80 5.98 2.67 -1.43
C ASP A 80 5.62 3.29 -0.07
N HIS A 81 5.53 2.47 0.98
CA HIS A 81 5.58 2.94 2.35
C HIS A 81 7.02 3.04 2.87
N ILE A 82 7.25 4.07 3.68
CA ILE A 82 8.46 4.34 4.45
C ILE A 82 8.08 4.46 5.93
N PHE A 83 8.70 3.67 6.80
CA PHE A 83 8.50 3.77 8.24
C PHE A 83 9.28 4.97 8.82
N LEU A 84 8.56 5.98 9.28
CA LEU A 84 9.12 7.16 9.94
C LEU A 84 9.57 6.83 11.37
N LYS A 85 8.77 6.03 12.05
CA LYS A 85 8.86 5.72 13.49
C LYS A 85 8.75 4.21 13.73
N PRO A 86 9.21 3.70 14.89
CA PRO A 86 8.76 2.38 15.35
C PRO A 86 7.23 2.33 15.35
N LEU A 87 6.67 1.20 14.91
CA LEU A 87 5.23 1.01 14.79
C LEU A 87 4.74 0.04 15.87
N PRO A 88 3.95 0.49 16.85
CA PRO A 88 3.27 -0.39 17.79
C PRO A 88 2.08 -1.08 17.10
N ASN A 89 1.54 -2.12 17.73
CA ASN A 89 0.28 -2.70 17.31
C ASN A 89 -0.86 -1.74 17.67
N LEU A 90 -1.51 -1.18 16.65
CA LEU A 90 -2.60 -0.20 16.79
C LEU A 90 -3.97 -0.85 17.01
N VAL A 91 -4.06 -2.19 16.99
CA VAL A 91 -5.29 -2.93 17.31
C VAL A 91 -5.69 -2.66 18.75
N HIS A 92 -6.98 -2.41 18.98
CA HIS A 92 -7.55 -2.24 20.31
C HIS A 92 -8.85 -3.02 20.43
N GLU A 93 -9.04 -3.73 21.54
CA GLU A 93 -10.24 -4.54 21.83
C GLU A 93 -10.63 -5.52 20.71
N GLY A 94 -9.64 -6.02 19.95
CA GLY A 94 -9.86 -6.95 18.84
C GLY A 94 -10.29 -6.28 17.52
N TYR A 95 -10.49 -4.96 17.49
CA TYR A 95 -10.80 -4.22 16.26
C TYR A 95 -9.51 -3.92 15.47
N PRO A 96 -9.43 -4.34 14.20
CA PRO A 96 -8.33 -3.97 13.30
C PRO A 96 -8.14 -2.45 13.21
N ALA A 97 -6.92 -1.99 12.98
CA ALA A 97 -6.61 -0.57 12.77
C ALA A 97 -6.36 -0.31 11.28
N ALA A 98 -6.98 0.73 10.72
CA ALA A 98 -6.87 1.07 9.30
C ALA A 98 -6.76 2.58 9.08
N PHE A 99 -6.11 2.96 7.98
CA PHE A 99 -6.12 4.35 7.54
C PHE A 99 -7.44 4.70 6.83
N PRO A 100 -8.13 5.79 7.20
CA PRO A 100 -9.33 6.24 6.50
C PRO A 100 -8.97 6.95 5.19
N PHE A 101 -9.51 6.46 4.08
CA PHE A 101 -9.34 7.05 2.76
C PHE A 101 -10.54 7.94 2.41
N PHE A 102 -10.30 9.24 2.25
CA PHE A 102 -11.36 10.22 1.98
C PHE A 102 -12.14 9.97 0.67
N TYR A 103 -11.56 9.20 -0.26
CA TYR A 103 -12.17 8.83 -1.54
C TYR A 103 -12.90 7.48 -1.52
N ILE A 104 -12.83 6.72 -0.42
CA ILE A 104 -13.64 5.52 -0.23
C ILE A 104 -14.91 5.92 0.51
N LYS A 105 -16.02 6.03 -0.22
CA LYS A 105 -17.28 6.58 0.28
C LYS A 105 -18.47 5.68 -0.10
N PRO A 106 -18.64 4.53 0.58
CA PRO A 106 -19.72 3.59 0.26
C PRO A 106 -21.11 4.24 0.26
N SER A 107 -21.36 5.17 1.18
CA SER A 107 -22.64 5.89 1.31
C SER A 107 -22.97 6.82 0.14
N GLU A 108 -21.99 7.26 -0.66
CA GLU A 108 -22.23 8.03 -1.89
C GLU A 108 -22.55 7.12 -3.09
N HIS A 109 -22.37 5.80 -2.94
CA HIS A 109 -22.50 4.80 -4.01
C HIS A 109 -23.45 3.65 -3.65
N VAL A 110 -24.49 3.92 -2.84
CA VAL A 110 -25.42 2.91 -2.28
C VAL A 110 -25.90 1.90 -3.33
N LYS A 111 -26.39 2.36 -4.48
CA LYS A 111 -26.93 1.47 -5.53
C LYS A 111 -25.88 0.46 -6.04
N ILE A 112 -24.64 0.89 -6.22
CA ILE A 112 -23.54 0.02 -6.65
C ILE A 112 -23.14 -0.92 -5.52
N ILE A 113 -22.97 -0.39 -4.32
CA ILE A 113 -22.59 -1.17 -3.13
C ILE A 113 -23.59 -2.29 -2.85
N ARG A 114 -24.90 -2.05 -3.02
CA ARG A 114 -25.94 -3.06 -2.79
C ARG A 114 -25.86 -4.28 -3.72
N LYS A 115 -25.16 -4.19 -4.85
CA LYS A 115 -24.86 -5.38 -5.69
C LYS A 115 -23.92 -6.38 -4.98
N PHE A 116 -23.13 -5.91 -4.02
CA PHE A 116 -22.09 -6.70 -3.33
C PHE A 116 -22.29 -6.78 -1.81
N PHE A 117 -23.09 -5.89 -1.24
CA PHE A 117 -23.47 -5.85 0.18
C PHE A 117 -25.00 -5.78 0.33
N PRO A 118 -25.69 -6.94 0.31
CA PRO A 118 -27.15 -7.03 0.37
C PRO A 118 -27.74 -6.36 1.62
N GLU A 119 -29.02 -5.97 1.57
CA GLU A 119 -29.67 -5.25 2.68
C GLU A 119 -29.71 -6.07 3.98
N GLU A 120 -29.88 -7.38 3.88
CA GLU A 120 -29.86 -8.31 5.02
C GLU A 120 -28.51 -8.38 5.74
N LYS A 121 -27.42 -7.88 5.12
CA LYS A 121 -26.10 -7.78 5.75
C LYS A 121 -25.93 -6.51 6.58
N GLY A 122 -26.84 -5.55 6.46
CA GLY A 122 -26.87 -4.34 7.27
C GLY A 122 -26.87 -3.03 6.46
N PRO A 123 -26.74 -1.88 7.14
CA PRO A 123 -26.70 -0.58 6.49
C PRO A 123 -25.37 -0.37 5.76
N VAL A 124 -25.37 0.35 4.63
CA VAL A 124 -24.14 0.70 3.89
C VAL A 124 -23.14 1.49 4.76
N THR A 125 -23.62 2.21 5.77
CA THR A 125 -22.78 2.93 6.74
C THR A 125 -21.94 2.02 7.64
N SER A 126 -22.16 0.71 7.62
CA SER A 126 -21.29 -0.28 8.28
C SER A 126 -20.04 -0.63 7.47
N ILE A 127 -19.91 -0.13 6.23
CA ILE A 127 -18.71 -0.31 5.43
C ILE A 127 -17.76 0.84 5.74
N ASP A 128 -16.64 0.52 6.39
CA ASP A 128 -15.62 1.50 6.76
C ASP A 128 -15.01 2.17 5.51
N PRO A 129 -14.66 3.47 5.56
CA PRO A 129 -14.04 4.20 4.46
C PRO A 129 -12.53 3.88 4.35
N ILE A 130 -12.19 2.62 4.08
CA ILE A 130 -10.82 2.10 4.13
C ILE A 130 -10.43 1.37 2.85
N GLY A 131 -9.14 1.02 2.73
CA GLY A 131 -8.66 -0.02 1.83
C GLY A 131 -7.89 -1.07 2.62
N ASN A 132 -7.23 -1.98 1.92
CA ASN A 132 -6.45 -3.06 2.54
C ASN A 132 -5.11 -2.59 3.13
N SER A 133 -4.65 -1.37 2.86
CA SER A 133 -3.31 -0.92 3.25
C SER A 133 -3.24 0.59 3.53
N PRO A 134 -2.62 1.04 4.65
CA PRO A 134 -2.13 0.20 5.73
C PRO A 134 -3.27 -0.28 6.63
N VAL A 135 -3.24 -1.56 6.99
CA VAL A 135 -4.16 -2.18 7.95
C VAL A 135 -3.39 -3.12 8.88
N ILE A 136 -3.63 -3.03 10.19
CA ILE A 136 -3.21 -4.05 11.16
C ILE A 136 -4.44 -4.87 11.52
N ILE A 137 -4.41 -6.17 11.22
CA ILE A 137 -5.54 -7.08 11.40
C ILE A 137 -5.06 -8.39 12.02
N LYS A 138 -5.90 -9.02 12.84
CA LYS A 138 -5.63 -10.35 13.38
C LYS A 138 -5.61 -11.37 12.24
N LYS A 139 -4.69 -12.33 12.28
CA LYS A 139 -4.49 -13.32 11.21
C LYS A 139 -5.76 -14.10 10.88
N ASP A 140 -6.49 -14.57 11.89
CA ASP A 140 -7.74 -15.36 11.72
C ASP A 140 -8.85 -14.57 11.00
N LEU A 141 -8.96 -13.27 11.30
CA LEU A 141 -9.86 -12.37 10.58
C LEU A 141 -9.40 -12.21 9.13
N LEU A 142 -8.10 -12.06 8.89
CA LEU A 142 -7.56 -11.94 7.53
C LEU A 142 -7.81 -13.22 6.70
N GLU A 143 -7.60 -14.40 7.29
CA GLU A 143 -7.93 -15.72 6.70
C GLU A 143 -9.40 -15.82 6.31
N LYS A 144 -10.30 -15.27 7.13
CA LYS A 144 -11.75 -15.25 6.85
C LYS A 144 -12.12 -14.29 5.71
N ILE A 145 -11.54 -13.09 5.69
CA ILE A 145 -11.92 -12.06 4.71
C ILE A 145 -11.24 -12.24 3.35
N ALA A 146 -10.00 -12.75 3.29
CA ALA A 146 -9.19 -12.75 2.07
C ALA A 146 -9.86 -13.46 0.87
N PRO A 147 -10.48 -14.65 1.03
CA PRO A 147 -11.23 -15.28 -0.08
C PRO A 147 -12.45 -14.46 -0.52
N THR A 148 -13.10 -13.76 0.41
CA THR A 148 -14.26 -12.91 0.09
C THR A 148 -13.84 -11.63 -0.60
N TRP A 149 -12.75 -11.02 -0.15
CA TRP A 149 -12.12 -9.87 -0.77
C TRP A 149 -11.78 -10.18 -2.24
N MET A 150 -11.06 -11.27 -2.51
CA MET A 150 -10.77 -11.73 -3.88
C MET A 150 -12.04 -11.86 -4.73
N ASN A 151 -13.05 -12.57 -4.24
CA ASN A 151 -14.28 -12.82 -4.98
C ASN A 151 -15.08 -11.54 -5.24
N VAL A 152 -15.15 -10.63 -4.27
CA VAL A 152 -15.83 -9.34 -4.45
C VAL A 152 -15.05 -8.47 -5.44
N SER A 153 -13.73 -8.42 -5.37
CA SER A 153 -12.90 -7.68 -6.33
C SER A 153 -13.12 -8.16 -7.77
N LEU A 154 -13.16 -9.48 -7.98
CA LEU A 154 -13.46 -10.06 -9.29
C LEU A 154 -14.87 -9.67 -9.76
N LYS A 155 -15.89 -9.84 -8.92
CA LYS A 155 -17.28 -9.48 -9.27
C LYS A 155 -17.42 -8.00 -9.61
N MET A 156 -16.81 -7.12 -8.83
CA MET A 156 -16.79 -5.68 -9.09
C MET A 156 -16.10 -5.37 -10.43
N LYS A 157 -14.97 -6.03 -10.74
CA LYS A 157 -14.28 -5.84 -12.02
C LYS A 157 -15.08 -6.34 -13.23
N HIS A 158 -15.96 -7.31 -13.03
CA HIS A 158 -16.82 -7.86 -14.09
C HIS A 158 -18.14 -7.09 -14.26
N ASP A 159 -18.53 -6.22 -13.32
CA ASP A 159 -19.67 -5.32 -13.44
C ASP A 159 -19.23 -3.98 -14.07
N PRO A 160 -19.64 -3.65 -15.31
CA PRO A 160 -19.13 -2.46 -16.01
C PRO A 160 -19.44 -1.13 -15.31
N GLU A 161 -20.61 -1.01 -14.67
CA GLU A 161 -20.98 0.20 -13.91
C GLU A 161 -20.04 0.38 -12.71
N THR A 162 -19.76 -0.70 -11.98
CA THR A 162 -18.86 -0.70 -10.82
C THR A 162 -17.42 -0.44 -11.22
N ASP A 163 -16.91 -1.13 -12.24
CA ASP A 163 -15.55 -0.96 -12.77
C ASP A 163 -15.31 0.48 -13.21
N ASN A 164 -16.24 1.05 -13.98
CA ASN A 164 -16.14 2.45 -14.41
C ASN A 164 -16.23 3.44 -13.23
N THR A 165 -17.01 3.14 -12.19
CA THR A 165 -17.20 4.06 -11.07
C THR A 165 -16.03 4.05 -10.09
N PHE A 166 -15.55 2.87 -9.70
CA PHE A 166 -14.48 2.75 -8.70
C PHE A 166 -13.08 2.71 -9.32
N GLY A 167 -12.96 2.28 -10.57
CA GLY A 167 -11.71 2.31 -11.34
C GLY A 167 -10.53 1.72 -10.57
N TRP A 168 -9.46 2.52 -10.43
CA TRP A 168 -8.20 2.09 -9.82
C TRP A 168 -8.32 1.68 -8.34
N VAL A 169 -9.31 2.20 -7.61
CA VAL A 169 -9.50 1.91 -6.17
C VAL A 169 -10.58 0.86 -5.91
N LEU A 170 -11.05 0.18 -6.95
CA LEU A 170 -12.09 -0.86 -6.87
C LEU A 170 -11.71 -1.99 -5.90
N GLU A 171 -10.45 -2.41 -5.92
CA GLU A 171 -9.96 -3.44 -5.00
C GLU A 171 -10.12 -2.99 -3.52
N MET A 172 -9.84 -1.72 -3.21
CA MET A 172 -9.99 -1.17 -1.85
C MET A 172 -11.46 -1.18 -1.41
N TYR A 173 -12.40 -0.83 -2.30
CA TYR A 173 -13.83 -0.98 -2.03
C TYR A 173 -14.22 -2.43 -1.76
N ALA A 174 -13.65 -3.37 -2.52
CA ALA A 174 -13.90 -4.79 -2.32
C ALA A 174 -13.35 -5.28 -0.97
N TYR A 175 -12.20 -4.80 -0.51
CA TYR A 175 -11.68 -5.07 0.84
C TYR A 175 -12.68 -4.59 1.91
N ALA A 176 -13.09 -3.32 1.84
CA ALA A 176 -14.03 -2.74 2.80
C ALA A 176 -15.37 -3.50 2.84
N VAL A 177 -15.93 -3.84 1.67
CA VAL A 177 -17.15 -4.65 1.55
C VAL A 177 -16.95 -6.05 2.13
N ALA A 178 -15.82 -6.71 1.84
CA ALA A 178 -15.52 -8.03 2.37
C ALA A 178 -15.41 -8.02 3.90
N SER A 179 -14.75 -7.02 4.49
CA SER A 179 -14.71 -6.83 5.94
C SER A 179 -16.10 -6.69 6.53
N ALA A 180 -16.95 -5.83 5.96
CA ALA A 180 -18.32 -5.63 6.43
C ALA A 180 -19.19 -6.89 6.29
N LEU A 181 -19.06 -7.65 5.21
CA LEU A 181 -19.76 -8.94 5.01
C LEU A 181 -19.46 -9.96 6.12
N HIS A 182 -18.29 -9.85 6.75
CA HIS A 182 -17.85 -10.70 7.85
C HIS A 182 -18.02 -10.08 9.24
N GLY A 183 -18.65 -8.89 9.32
CA GLY A 183 -18.87 -8.16 10.57
C GLY A 183 -17.61 -7.54 11.17
N VAL A 184 -16.56 -7.33 10.35
CA VAL A 184 -15.30 -6.73 10.79
C VAL A 184 -15.39 -5.21 10.64
N GLN A 185 -15.19 -4.49 11.75
CA GLN A 185 -15.13 -3.02 11.81
C GLN A 185 -13.72 -2.58 12.20
N HIS A 186 -13.28 -1.42 11.71
CA HIS A 186 -11.93 -0.92 11.91
C HIS A 186 -11.92 0.34 12.79
N ILE A 187 -10.87 0.44 13.60
CA ILE A 187 -10.47 1.71 14.21
C ILE A 187 -9.81 2.55 13.11
N LEU A 188 -10.43 3.68 12.79
CA LEU A 188 -9.92 4.61 11.80
C LEU A 188 -8.81 5.48 12.40
N TYR A 189 -7.57 5.16 12.08
CA TYR A 189 -6.39 5.81 12.65
C TYR A 189 -5.80 6.79 11.64
N ARG A 190 -6.14 8.08 11.76
CA ARG A 190 -5.69 9.14 10.83
C ARG A 190 -4.17 9.31 10.86
N GLU A 191 -3.55 9.03 11.99
CA GLU A 191 -2.11 9.17 12.18
C GLU A 191 -1.32 7.97 11.64
N PHE A 192 -1.99 6.98 11.03
CA PHE A 192 -1.31 5.76 10.58
C PHE A 192 -0.33 6.08 9.44
N MET A 193 -0.75 6.97 8.55
CA MET A 193 -0.03 7.31 7.33
C MET A 193 -0.14 8.81 6.99
N LEU A 194 0.81 9.31 6.20
CA LEU A 194 0.70 10.55 5.44
C LEU A 194 1.03 10.34 3.96
N GLN A 195 0.59 11.28 3.12
CA GLN A 195 0.69 11.25 1.67
C GLN A 195 1.19 12.61 1.14
N PRO A 196 2.51 12.82 1.06
CA PRO A 196 3.06 13.98 0.34
C PRO A 196 2.64 13.97 -1.13
N PRO A 197 2.41 15.14 -1.77
CA PRO A 197 2.62 16.49 -1.23
C PRO A 197 1.42 17.05 -0.43
N TRP A 198 0.36 16.28 -0.22
CA TRP A 198 -0.90 16.78 0.35
C TRP A 198 -0.85 16.94 1.87
N ASP A 199 -0.27 15.97 2.57
CA ASP A 199 0.04 16.11 3.99
C ASP A 199 1.37 16.86 4.13
N LEU A 200 1.35 18.04 4.76
CA LEU A 200 2.49 18.97 4.75
C LEU A 200 3.60 18.61 5.76
N GLU A 201 3.22 17.94 6.85
CA GLU A 201 4.09 17.66 8.01
C GLU A 201 4.11 16.18 8.34
N THR A 202 5.23 15.70 8.88
CA THR A 202 5.39 14.29 9.27
C THR A 202 4.84 14.01 10.68
N GLY A 203 4.87 15.00 11.57
CA GLY A 203 4.20 14.99 12.88
C GLY A 203 4.28 13.66 13.63
N ASN A 204 3.13 13.15 14.08
CA ASN A 204 3.01 11.87 14.79
C ASN A 204 2.73 10.66 13.89
N LYS A 205 2.96 10.80 12.58
CA LYS A 205 2.65 9.75 11.61
C LYS A 205 3.67 8.62 11.63
N PHE A 206 3.20 7.38 11.42
CA PHE A 206 4.07 6.21 11.40
C PHE A 206 4.63 5.91 10.01
N ILE A 207 3.80 6.06 8.97
CA ILE A 207 4.12 5.69 7.60
C ILE A 207 4.06 6.92 6.69
N LEU A 208 5.10 7.12 5.87
CA LEU A 208 5.06 8.02 4.73
C LEU A 208 4.81 7.19 3.46
N HIS A 209 3.73 7.50 2.73
CA HIS A 209 3.34 6.84 1.49
C HIS A 209 3.56 7.75 0.29
N TYR A 210 4.59 7.46 -0.51
CA TYR A 210 5.02 8.32 -1.62
C TYR A 210 4.31 7.98 -2.94
N THR A 211 2.97 8.00 -2.92
CA THR A 211 2.15 7.59 -4.07
C THR A 211 2.03 8.66 -5.17
N TYR A 212 2.02 9.93 -4.77
CA TYR A 212 1.83 11.07 -5.66
C TYR A 212 3.17 11.65 -6.15
N GLY A 213 3.16 12.15 -7.38
CA GLY A 213 4.25 12.98 -7.88
C GLY A 213 4.33 14.29 -7.11
N CYS A 214 5.54 14.69 -6.75
CA CYS A 214 5.86 15.94 -6.08
C CYS A 214 6.55 16.86 -7.09
N ASP A 215 5.78 17.69 -7.77
CA ASP A 215 6.25 18.63 -8.79
C ASP A 215 6.21 20.06 -8.28
N TYR A 216 7.34 20.76 -8.26
CA TYR A 216 7.46 22.11 -7.74
C TYR A 216 8.25 23.01 -8.68
N ASN A 217 7.91 24.29 -8.70
CA ASN A 217 8.81 25.30 -9.26
C ASN A 217 9.92 25.65 -8.25
N MET A 218 10.95 26.37 -8.69
CA MET A 218 12.09 26.75 -7.83
C MET A 218 11.73 27.73 -6.70
N LYS A 219 10.50 28.25 -6.68
CA LYS A 219 9.94 29.07 -5.58
C LYS A 219 9.18 28.23 -4.54
N GLY A 220 9.19 26.90 -4.66
CA GLY A 220 8.51 25.99 -3.74
C GLY A 220 7.00 25.89 -3.94
N VAL A 221 6.47 26.31 -5.09
CA VAL A 221 5.04 26.22 -5.40
C VAL A 221 4.75 24.94 -6.18
N LEU A 222 3.77 24.15 -5.71
CA LEU A 222 3.33 22.91 -6.34
C LEU A 222 2.77 23.16 -7.75
N THR A 223 3.24 22.43 -8.75
CA THR A 223 2.80 22.53 -10.15
C THR A 223 1.95 21.32 -10.54
N TYR A 224 0.74 21.24 -9.99
CA TYR A 224 -0.16 20.09 -10.22
C TYR A 224 -0.43 19.84 -11.72
N GLY A 225 -0.29 18.58 -12.14
CA GLY A 225 -0.53 18.15 -13.51
C GLY A 225 0.54 18.55 -14.53
N LYS A 226 1.67 19.10 -14.09
CA LYS A 226 2.81 19.46 -14.95
C LYS A 226 4.11 19.02 -14.32
N VAL A 227 5.08 18.67 -15.15
CA VAL A 227 6.45 18.41 -14.70
C VAL A 227 7.02 19.70 -14.12
N GLY A 228 7.36 19.67 -12.83
CA GLY A 228 7.96 20.79 -12.13
C GLY A 228 9.42 21.00 -12.51
N GLU A 229 9.97 22.17 -12.16
CA GLU A 229 11.41 22.44 -12.29
C GLU A 229 12.22 21.56 -11.31
N TRP A 230 11.65 21.29 -10.14
CA TRP A 230 12.07 20.22 -9.24
C TRP A 230 10.97 19.16 -9.17
N ARG A 231 11.35 17.88 -9.20
CA ARG A 231 10.40 16.76 -9.19
C ARG A 231 10.92 15.57 -8.39
N PHE A 232 10.03 14.95 -7.65
CA PHE A 232 10.14 13.55 -7.23
C PHE A 232 8.85 12.80 -7.60
N ASP A 233 8.94 11.81 -8.49
CA ASP A 233 7.85 10.87 -8.77
C ASP A 233 8.45 9.49 -8.99
N LYS A 234 7.97 8.48 -8.25
CA LYS A 234 8.42 7.09 -8.40
C LYS A 234 8.23 6.55 -9.82
N ARG A 235 7.26 7.09 -10.58
CA ARG A 235 6.99 6.71 -11.98
C ARG A 235 8.07 7.18 -12.95
N SER A 236 8.98 8.05 -12.51
CA SER A 236 10.19 8.39 -13.27
C SER A 236 11.28 7.32 -13.17
N TYR A 237 11.08 6.28 -12.35
CA TYR A 237 12.05 5.23 -12.05
C TYR A 237 11.45 3.83 -12.25
N LEU A 238 10.69 3.64 -13.34
CA LEU A 238 10.09 2.33 -13.65
C LEU A 238 11.11 1.33 -14.20
N ASP A 239 12.14 1.82 -14.87
CA ASP A 239 13.13 0.97 -15.55
C ASP A 239 14.34 0.61 -14.69
N GLY A 240 14.49 1.23 -13.52
CA GLY A 240 15.59 1.05 -12.58
C GLY A 240 15.39 1.87 -11.30
N PRO A 241 16.24 1.68 -10.28
CA PRO A 241 16.13 2.44 -9.04
C PRO A 241 16.39 3.94 -9.26
N PRO A 242 15.88 4.83 -8.39
CA PRO A 242 16.28 6.23 -8.41
C PRO A 242 17.79 6.40 -8.17
N PRO A 243 18.46 7.38 -8.78
CA PRO A 243 19.87 7.61 -8.56
C PRO A 243 20.16 8.01 -7.11
N ARG A 244 21.40 7.80 -6.67
CA ARG A 244 21.89 8.34 -5.39
C ARG A 244 21.92 9.87 -5.43
N ASN A 245 21.84 10.48 -4.24
CA ASN A 245 22.00 11.93 -4.05
C ASN A 245 20.99 12.77 -4.87
N LEU A 246 19.71 12.43 -4.82
CA LEU A 246 18.64 13.27 -5.36
C LEU A 246 18.73 14.68 -4.77
N SER A 247 18.50 15.69 -5.60
CA SER A 247 18.47 17.08 -5.14
C SER A 247 17.34 17.26 -4.13
N LEU A 248 17.64 17.96 -3.02
CA LEU A 248 16.59 18.37 -2.09
C LEU A 248 15.66 19.38 -2.78
N PRO A 249 14.36 19.38 -2.41
CA PRO A 249 13.42 20.34 -2.97
C PRO A 249 13.79 21.79 -2.59
N PRO A 250 13.36 22.79 -3.39
CA PRO A 250 13.61 24.20 -3.12
C PRO A 250 12.99 24.68 -1.80
N PRO A 251 13.45 25.81 -1.23
CA PRO A 251 12.82 26.43 -0.07
C PRO A 251 11.32 26.67 -0.31
N GLY A 252 10.50 26.47 0.73
CA GLY A 252 9.05 26.62 0.68
C GLY A 252 8.28 25.33 0.37
N VAL A 253 8.97 24.27 -0.02
CA VAL A 253 8.35 22.93 -0.18
C VAL A 253 8.04 22.31 1.20
N PRO A 254 6.92 21.58 1.36
CA PRO A 254 6.50 21.02 2.64
C PRO A 254 7.53 20.07 3.28
N GLU A 255 7.50 20.02 4.62
CA GLU A 255 8.39 19.19 5.44
C GLU A 255 8.29 17.70 5.11
N SER A 256 7.09 17.21 4.79
CA SER A 256 6.87 15.82 4.37
C SER A 256 7.61 15.44 3.08
N VAL A 257 7.64 16.33 2.08
CA VAL A 257 8.34 16.12 0.80
C VAL A 257 9.86 16.19 1.01
N VAL A 258 10.33 17.16 1.80
CA VAL A 258 11.74 17.25 2.19
C VAL A 258 12.19 15.96 2.90
N THR A 259 11.37 15.46 3.84
CA THR A 259 11.65 14.22 4.58
C THR A 259 11.67 13.00 3.67
N LEU A 260 10.70 12.87 2.75
CA LEU A 260 10.69 11.81 1.74
C LEU A 260 12.03 11.75 0.99
N VAL A 261 12.49 12.87 0.44
CA VAL A 261 13.71 12.90 -0.37
C VAL A 261 14.95 12.60 0.47
N LYS A 262 15.03 13.13 1.70
CA LYS A 262 16.10 12.80 2.65
C LYS A 262 16.15 11.31 2.96
N MET A 263 15.00 10.69 3.18
CA MET A 263 14.92 9.25 3.48
C MET A 263 15.23 8.40 2.25
N VAL A 264 14.82 8.81 1.05
CA VAL A 264 15.26 8.13 -0.18
C VAL A 264 16.77 8.22 -0.29
N ASN A 265 17.36 9.41 -0.14
CA ASN A 265 18.81 9.60 -0.19
C ASN A 265 19.58 8.79 0.86
N GLU A 266 19.07 8.71 2.10
CA GLU A 266 19.71 7.87 3.12
C GLU A 266 19.66 6.40 2.71
N ALA A 267 18.50 5.90 2.28
CA ALA A 267 18.36 4.50 1.87
C ALA A 267 19.26 4.19 0.67
N THR A 268 19.22 4.99 -0.38
CA THR A 268 20.05 4.77 -1.58
C THR A 268 21.53 4.85 -1.23
N ALA A 269 21.95 5.75 -0.33
CA ALA A 269 23.33 5.85 0.15
C ALA A 269 23.83 4.57 0.85
N ASN A 270 22.96 3.91 1.63
CA ASN A 270 23.34 2.81 2.52
C ASN A 270 23.03 1.41 1.98
N ILE A 271 22.20 1.28 0.95
CA ILE A 271 21.95 -0.01 0.30
C ILE A 271 23.15 -0.33 -0.61
N PRO A 272 23.85 -1.47 -0.40
CA PRO A 272 24.97 -1.87 -1.25
C PRO A 272 24.46 -2.16 -2.67
N ASN A 273 25.33 -2.02 -3.67
CA ASN A 273 25.02 -2.39 -5.05
C ASN A 273 23.81 -1.65 -5.68
N TRP A 274 23.34 -0.56 -5.08
CA TRP A 274 22.19 0.21 -5.56
C TRP A 274 22.28 0.58 -7.04
N ASP A 275 23.46 1.03 -7.49
CA ASP A 275 23.70 1.49 -8.87
C ASP A 275 23.91 0.31 -9.85
N THR A 276 24.09 -0.92 -9.36
CA THR A 276 24.29 -2.10 -10.22
C THR A 276 22.99 -2.74 -10.68
N ALA A 277 21.86 -2.40 -10.06
CA ALA A 277 20.54 -2.73 -10.59
C ALA A 277 20.27 -2.09 -11.97
N GLU A 278 21.01 -1.04 -12.35
CA GLU A 278 20.99 -0.46 -13.71
C GLU A 278 21.72 -1.33 -14.75
N LYS A 279 22.74 -2.11 -14.35
CA LYS A 279 23.68 -2.77 -15.27
C LYS A 279 23.23 -4.17 -15.74
N MET A 280 22.23 -4.77 -15.12
CA MET A 280 21.76 -6.11 -15.52
C MET A 280 20.94 -6.10 -16.83
N LYS A 281 20.47 -4.94 -17.31
CA LYS A 281 19.73 -4.83 -18.58
C LYS A 281 20.59 -4.53 -19.81
N THR A 282 21.80 -3.99 -19.64
CA THR A 282 22.67 -3.63 -20.78
C THR A 282 23.49 -4.80 -21.34
N ASN A 283 23.54 -5.94 -20.65
CA ASN A 283 24.27 -7.14 -21.09
C ASN A 283 23.39 -8.23 -21.71
N SER A 284 22.11 -7.94 -21.94
CA SER A 284 21.15 -8.87 -22.55
C SER A 284 20.55 -8.37 -23.87
N SER A 285 21.24 -7.44 -24.56
CA SER A 285 20.93 -7.02 -25.93
C SER A 285 21.70 -7.82 -26.96
#